data_AF-A0A183GKB2-F1
#
_entry.id   AF-A0A183GKB2-F1
#
_cell.length_a   1.000
_cell.length_b   1.000
_cell.length_c   1.000
_cell.angle_alpha   90.00
_cell.angle_beta   90.00
_cell.angle_gamma   90.00
#
_symmetry.space_group_name_H-M   'P 1'
#
loop_
_entity.id
_entity.type
_entity.pdbx_description
1 polymer ?
#
loop_
_entity_poly.entity_id
_entity_poly.type
_entity_poly.pdbx_seq_one_letter_code
_entity_poly.pdbx_strand_id
1 'polypeptide(L)'
;LKANLLFVYNKRDDSEPPFLLLIIEDCFIEICDENKVSKDFTFEIKYKTTGKSYIFAAEDFRALERWVSLLTITPIDYMLLSKQSFPEQIERVENSDQTSSGTER
;
A
#
# COMPACT_ATOMS: atom_id res chain seq x y z
N LEU A 1 4.23 4.54 9.16
CA LEU A 1 3.57 4.55 7.84
C LEU A 1 3.81 5.91 7.20
N LYS A 2 4.40 5.95 6.00
CA LYS A 2 4.66 7.19 5.26
C LYS A 2 4.35 6.93 3.79
N ALA A 3 3.39 7.69 3.24
CA ALA A 3 2.75 7.33 1.96
C ALA A 3 2.32 5.84 2.01
N ASN A 4 2.60 5.07 0.96
CA ASN A 4 2.26 3.65 0.87
C ASN A 4 3.33 2.72 1.50
N LEU A 5 4.22 3.22 2.34
CA LEU A 5 5.31 2.43 2.92
C LEU A 5 5.14 2.25 4.43
N LEU A 6 5.03 0.99 4.86
CA LEU A 6 5.03 0.59 6.26
C LEU A 6 6.43 0.13 6.67
N PHE A 7 7.05 0.92 7.54
CA PHE A 7 8.36 0.65 8.14
C PHE A 7 8.15 -0.02 9.49
N VAL A 8 8.80 -1.16 9.71
CA VAL A 8 8.74 -1.90 10.98
C VAL A 8 10.14 -1.94 11.59
N TYR A 9 10.22 -1.48 12.83
CA TYR A 9 11.44 -1.37 13.61
C TYR A 9 11.37 -2.27 14.83
N ASN A 10 12.53 -2.68 15.36
CA ASN A 10 12.59 -3.44 16.60
C ASN A 10 12.20 -2.59 17.81
N LYS A 11 12.48 -1.27 17.76
CA LYS A 11 12.26 -0.32 18.86
C LYS A 11 11.78 1.03 18.29
N ARG A 12 11.06 1.82 19.10
CA ARG A 12 10.43 3.09 18.67
C ARG A 12 11.44 4.15 18.19
N ASP A 13 12.62 4.20 18.79
CA ASP A 13 13.64 5.22 18.51
C ASP A 13 14.93 4.59 17.97
N ASP A 14 14.78 3.51 17.20
CA ASP A 14 15.92 2.81 16.63
C ASP A 14 16.56 3.65 15.51
N SER A 15 17.86 3.91 15.63
CA SER A 15 18.63 4.54 14.54
C SER A 15 18.99 3.54 13.44
N GLU A 16 18.84 2.24 13.70
CA GLU A 16 19.04 1.20 12.72
C GLU A 16 17.94 1.23 11.64
N PRO A 17 18.25 0.77 10.40
CA PRO A 17 17.25 0.65 9.36
C PRO A 17 16.11 -0.29 9.78
N PRO A 18 14.90 -0.11 9.22
CA PRO A 18 13.78 -1.02 9.47
C PRO A 18 14.17 -2.46 9.08
N PHE A 19 13.85 -3.43 9.94
CA PHE A 19 14.11 -4.84 9.61
C PHE A 19 13.10 -5.38 8.60
N LEU A 20 11.95 -4.72 8.47
CA LEU A 20 10.91 -5.04 7.51
C LEU A 20 10.33 -3.76 6.89
N LEU A 21 10.28 -3.74 5.57
CA LEU A 21 9.62 -2.72 4.77
C LEU A 21 8.51 -3.39 3.96
N LEU A 22 7.28 -2.94 4.16
CA LEU A 22 6.11 -3.41 3.41
C LEU A 22 5.58 -2.29 2.52
N ILE A 23 5.33 -2.61 1.25
CA ILE A 23 4.64 -1.73 0.31
C ILE A 23 3.15 -2.01 0.47
N ILE A 24 2.37 -1.01 0.88
CA ILE A 24 0.93 -1.12 1.08
C ILE A 24 0.25 -0.75 -0.23
N GLU A 25 0.42 -1.62 -1.23
CA GLU A 25 -0.27 -1.60 -2.52
C GLU A 25 -0.64 -3.03 -2.89
N ASP A 26 -1.77 -3.19 -3.58
CA ASP A 26 -2.27 -4.50 -4.02
C ASP A 26 -2.31 -5.57 -2.90
N CYS A 27 -2.76 -5.17 -1.71
CA CYS A 27 -2.93 -6.05 -0.57
C CYS A 27 -4.37 -6.02 -0.03
N PHE A 28 -4.73 -7.09 0.68
CA PHE A 28 -5.90 -7.12 1.56
C PHE A 28 -5.45 -6.89 3.00
N ILE A 29 -6.27 -6.15 3.74
CA ILE A 29 -6.12 -5.96 5.18
C ILE A 29 -7.31 -6.66 5.82
N GLU A 30 -7.06 -7.73 6.57
CA GLU A 30 -8.12 -8.58 7.12
C GLU A 30 -7.93 -8.75 8.63
N ILE A 31 -9.01 -8.66 9.41
CA ILE A 31 -8.97 -8.99 10.83
C ILE A 31 -8.87 -10.51 10.97
N CYS A 32 -7.96 -10.99 11.80
CA CYS A 32 -7.76 -12.42 12.00
C CYS A 32 -8.77 -13.00 12.99
N ASP A 33 -9.02 -14.31 12.86
CA ASP A 33 -9.76 -15.08 13.86
C ASP A 33 -8.83 -15.38 15.05
N GLU A 34 -9.14 -14.80 16.21
CA GLU A 34 -8.36 -14.92 17.45
C GLU A 34 -8.19 -16.39 17.87
N ASN A 35 -9.17 -17.26 17.59
CA ASN A 35 -9.09 -18.69 17.89
C ASN A 35 -8.03 -19.42 17.06
N LYS A 36 -7.73 -18.92 15.85
CA LYS A 36 -6.72 -19.51 14.96
C LYS A 36 -5.32 -19.00 15.27
N VAL A 37 -5.21 -17.71 15.58
CA VAL A 37 -3.90 -17.04 15.78
C VAL A 37 -3.45 -17.11 17.24
N SER A 38 -4.34 -17.44 18.18
CA SER A 38 -4.07 -17.49 19.63
C SER A 38 -3.51 -16.16 20.16
N LYS A 39 -3.92 -15.04 19.56
CA LYS A 39 -3.59 -13.67 19.96
C LYS A 39 -4.73 -12.73 19.61
N ASP A 40 -5.03 -11.86 20.56
CA ASP A 40 -6.07 -10.83 20.43
C ASP A 40 -5.61 -9.70 19.50
N PHE A 41 -6.58 -8.97 18.95
CA PHE A 41 -6.36 -7.75 18.18
C PHE A 41 -5.42 -7.93 16.98
N THR A 42 -5.55 -9.06 16.29
CA THR A 42 -4.68 -9.43 15.17
C THR A 42 -5.27 -9.07 13.81
N PHE A 43 -4.41 -8.66 12.89
CA PHE A 43 -4.75 -8.41 11.50
C PHE A 43 -3.65 -8.93 10.56
N GLU A 44 -4.05 -9.29 9.34
CA GLU A 44 -3.18 -9.79 8.28
C GLU A 44 -3.09 -8.77 7.15
N ILE A 45 -1.87 -8.56 6.66
CA ILE A 45 -1.60 -7.90 5.39
C ILE A 45 -1.26 -9.00 4.38
N LYS A 46 -2.12 -9.19 3.37
CA LYS A 46 -1.98 -10.26 2.38
C LYS A 46 -1.84 -9.69 0.96
N TYR A 47 -0.70 -9.94 0.34
CA TYR A 47 -0.42 -9.49 -1.03
C TYR A 47 -1.21 -10.33 -2.04
N LYS A 48 -1.98 -9.69 -2.92
CA LYS A 48 -2.86 -10.38 -3.88
C LYS A 48 -2.05 -11.13 -4.94
N THR A 49 -1.03 -10.47 -5.47
CA THR A 49 -0.21 -11.03 -6.55
C THR A 49 0.72 -12.17 -6.08
N THR A 50 1.31 -12.06 -4.88
CA THR A 50 2.32 -13.03 -4.41
C THR A 50 1.76 -14.05 -3.42
N GLY A 51 0.60 -13.80 -2.83
CA GLY A 51 0.05 -14.59 -1.73
C GLY A 51 0.82 -14.47 -0.41
N LYS A 52 1.95 -13.73 -0.37
CA LYS A 52 2.71 -13.50 0.86
C LYS A 52 1.84 -12.75 1.86
N SER A 53 1.92 -13.15 3.12
CA SER A 53 1.18 -12.49 4.19
C SER A 53 2.01 -12.25 5.44
N TYR A 54 1.57 -11.24 6.20
CA TYR A 54 2.21 -10.77 7.42
C TYR A 54 1.13 -10.52 8.47
N ILE A 55 1.22 -11.19 9.61
CA ILE A 55 0.27 -11.04 10.71
C ILE A 55 0.87 -10.12 11.77
N PHE A 56 0.08 -9.14 12.21
CA PHE A 56 0.42 -8.19 13.25
C PHE A 56 -0.59 -8.29 14.38
N ALA A 57 -0.15 -8.01 15.61
CA ALA A 57 -1.01 -7.86 16.78
C ALA A 57 -0.93 -6.41 17.25
N ALA A 58 -2.08 -5.75 17.39
CA ALA A 58 -2.15 -4.41 17.94
C ALA A 58 -2.12 -4.44 19.48
N GLU A 59 -1.83 -3.29 20.09
CA GLU A 59 -1.79 -3.15 21.56
C GLU A 59 -3.19 -3.31 22.19
N ASP A 60 -4.23 -2.86 21.48
CA ASP A 60 -5.63 -2.94 21.90
C ASP A 60 -6.59 -2.85 20.68
N PHE A 61 -7.89 -2.97 20.95
CA PHE A 61 -8.94 -2.89 19.92
C PHE A 61 -8.93 -1.54 19.16
N ARG A 62 -8.70 -0.42 19.85
CA ARG A 62 -8.68 0.91 19.22
C ARG A 62 -7.49 1.05 18.28
N ALA A 63 -6.34 0.52 18.68
CA ALA A 63 -5.15 0.47 17.85
C ALA A 63 -5.37 -0.42 16.63
N LEU A 64 -6.03 -1.57 16.77
CA LEU A 64 -6.43 -2.43 15.65
C LEU A 64 -7.31 -1.67 14.66
N GLU A 65 -8.40 -1.06 15.12
CA GLU A 65 -9.30 -0.29 14.26
C GLU A 65 -8.55 0.80 13.50
N ARG A 66 -7.65 1.51 14.18
CA ARG A 66 -6.84 2.56 13.58
C ARG A 66 -5.89 2.00 12.52
N TRP A 67 -5.22 0.88 12.79
CA TRP A 67 -4.32 0.24 11.83
C TRP A 67 -5.07 -0.22 10.58
N VAL A 68 -6.17 -0.95 10.74
CA VAL A 68 -6.98 -1.44 9.62
C VAL A 68 -7.50 -0.29 8.77
N SER A 69 -8.03 0.76 9.42
CA SER A 69 -8.54 1.95 8.74
C SER A 69 -7.45 2.64 7.92
N LEU A 70 -6.31 2.96 8.55
CA LEU A 70 -5.22 3.65 7.88
C LEU A 70 -4.65 2.84 6.72
N LEU A 71 -4.38 1.54 6.92
CA LEU A 71 -3.78 0.70 5.88
C LEU A 71 -4.73 0.48 4.69
N THR A 72 -6.04 0.48 4.92
CA THR A 72 -7.04 0.35 3.85
C THR A 72 -7.17 1.62 3.01
N ILE A 73 -7.09 2.80 3.63
CA ILE A 73 -7.22 4.06 2.89
C ILE A 73 -5.91 4.57 2.29
N THR A 74 -4.76 4.15 2.82
CA THR A 74 -3.43 4.61 2.39
C THR A 74 -3.23 4.57 0.87
N PRO A 75 -3.58 3.47 0.16
CA PRO A 75 -3.37 3.41 -1.29
C PRO A 75 -4.27 4.35 -2.11
N ILE A 76 -5.31 4.93 -1.51
CA ILE A 76 -6.33 5.71 -2.22
C ILE A 76 -5.74 6.98 -2.82
N ASP A 77 -4.95 7.74 -2.06
CA ASP A 77 -4.39 9.00 -2.53
C ASP A 77 -3.48 8.77 -3.75
N TYR A 78 -2.66 7.71 -3.71
CA TYR A 78 -1.84 7.30 -4.84
C TYR A 78 -2.68 6.90 -6.06
N MET A 79 -3.74 6.11 -5.86
CA MET A 79 -4.65 5.74 -6.94
C MET A 79 -5.34 6.96 -7.56
N LEU A 80 -5.75 7.94 -6.76
CA LEU A 80 -6.40 9.16 -7.25
C LEU A 80 -5.43 10.03 -8.06
N LEU A 81 -4.21 10.24 -7.56
CA LEU A 81 -3.16 10.96 -8.29
C LEU A 81 -2.82 10.26 -9.62
N SER A 82 -2.67 8.94 -9.58
CA SER A 82 -2.42 8.13 -10.79
C SER A 82 -3.56 8.31 -11.80
N LYS A 83 -4.83 8.19 -11.36
CA LYS A 83 -6.04 8.43 -12.16
C LYS A 83 -6.06 9.79 -12.83
N GLN A 84 -5.71 10.85 -12.12
CA GLN A 84 -5.67 12.21 -12.66
C GLN A 84 -4.59 12.39 -13.72
N SER A 85 -3.46 11.70 -13.58
CA SER A 85 -2.34 11.82 -14.53
C SER A 85 -2.52 11.02 -15.82
N PHE A 86 -3.41 10.00 -15.84
CA PHE A 86 -3.57 9.14 -17.03
C PHE A 86 -4.06 9.89 -18.28
N PRO A 87 -5.08 10.76 -18.23
CA PRO A 87 -5.52 11.51 -19.41
C PRO A 87 -4.42 12.36 -20.05
N GLU A 88 -3.62 13.06 -19.24
CA GLU A 88 -2.50 13.86 -19.73
C GLU A 88 -1.44 12.98 -20.40
N GLN A 89 -1.20 11.77 -19.88
CA GLN A 89 -0.28 10.82 -20.48
C GLN A 89 -0.81 10.30 -21.82
N ILE A 90 -2.12 10.02 -21.93
CA ILE A 90 -2.77 9.60 -23.18
C ILE A 90 -2.64 10.70 -24.23
N GLU A 91 -2.99 11.94 -23.89
CA GLU A 91 -2.92 13.09 -24.80
C GLU A 91 -1.49 13.34 -25.31
N ARG A 92 -0.47 13.18 -24.44
CA ARG A 92 0.94 13.29 -24.84
C ARG A 92 1.34 12.24 -25.87
N VAL A 93 0.89 10.99 -25.71
CA VAL A 93 1.18 9.91 -26.65
C VAL A 93 0.49 10.18 -27.99
N GLU A 94 -0.80 10.52 -27.97
CA GLU A 94 -1.57 10.83 -29.18
C GLU A 94 -0.98 12.03 -29.96
N ASN A 95 -0.55 13.08 -29.26
CA ASN A 95 0.11 14.23 -29.89
C ASN A 95 1.50 13.89 -30.44
N SER A 96 2.24 12.97 -29.80
CA SER A 96 3.56 12.53 -30.29
C SER A 96 3.45 11.71 -31.59
N ASP A 97 2.42 10.88 -31.73
CA ASP A 97 2.14 10.10 -32.94
C ASP A 97 1.68 10.99 -34.12
N GLN A 98 1.02 12.11 -33.84
CA GLN A 98 0.65 13.08 -34.87
C GLN A 98 1.86 13.84 -35.42
N THR A 99 2.86 14.17 -34.58
CA THR A 99 4.08 14.85 -35.04
C THR A 99 5.04 13.98 -35.86
N SER A 100 5.08 12.67 -35.63
CA SER A 100 5.93 11.75 -36.40
C SER A 100 5.38 11.48 -37.81
N SER A 101 4.05 11.49 -37.99
CA SER A 101 3.40 11.30 -39.29
C SER A 101 3.43 12.54 -40.22
N GLY A 102 3.78 13.72 -39.70
CA GLY A 102 3.79 14.99 -40.46
C GLY A 102 5.13 15.37 -41.10
N THR A 103 6.21 14.62 -40.85
CA THR A 103 7.57 14.97 -41.31
C THR A 103 8.00 14.22 -42.59
N GLU A 104 7.19 13.30 -43.11
CA GLU A 104 7.39 12.65 -44.41
C GLU A 104 6.49 13.28 -45.50
N ARG A 105 6.76 14.52 -45.90
CA ARG A 105 6.25 15.09 -47.17
C ARG A 105 7.25 16.02 -47.82
#